data_AF-A0A7S3K8B7-F1
#
_entry.id   AF-A0A7S3K8B7-F1
#
_cell.length_a   1.000
_cell.length_b   1.000
_cell.length_c   1.000
_cell.angle_alpha   90.00
_cell.angle_beta   90.00
_cell.angle_gamma   90.00
#
_symmetry.space_group_name_H-M   'P 1'
#
loop_
_entity.id
_entity.type
_entity.pdbx_description
1 polymer ?
#
loop_
_entity_poly.entity_id
_entity_poly.type
_entity_poly.pdbx_seq_one_letter_code
_entity_poly.pdbx_strand_id
1 'polypeptide(L)'
;MVYENKEFKYTKENLPTSIFNKKYLSLHGTPLFASINAHLGWSKMFKKDDLESFIYMLINILNPFLPWFKLQILEEDNYSNILEAKMSITPEELCKGIPNAFQKIFIYIRELRHC
;
A
#
# COMPACT_ATOMS: atom_id res chain seq x y z
N MET A 1 -13.61 -10.10 29.05
CA MET A 1 -13.61 -10.50 27.63
C MET A 1 -12.21 -10.25 27.11
N VAL A 2 -11.39 -11.30 27.09
CA VAL A 2 -10.00 -11.24 26.63
C VAL A 2 -10.06 -11.25 25.12
N TYR A 3 -9.86 -10.10 24.48
CA TYR A 3 -9.70 -10.04 23.04
C TYR A 3 -8.26 -10.43 22.72
N GLU A 4 -8.08 -11.66 22.24
CA GLU A 4 -6.79 -12.15 21.75
C GLU A 4 -6.35 -11.35 20.53
N ASN A 5 -5.19 -10.72 20.68
CA ASN A 5 -4.50 -9.91 19.69
C ASN A 5 -3.96 -10.80 18.55
N LYS A 6 -4.42 -10.56 17.32
CA LYS A 6 -3.67 -10.93 16.12
C LYS A 6 -3.35 -9.67 15.32
N GLU A 7 -2.06 -9.32 15.31
CA GLU A 7 -1.49 -8.30 14.43
C GLU A 7 -1.70 -8.73 12.97
N PHE A 8 -2.46 -7.98 12.18
CA PHE A 8 -2.52 -8.22 10.74
C PHE A 8 -1.33 -7.53 10.08
N LYS A 9 -0.17 -8.17 10.17
CA LYS A 9 1.04 -7.77 9.42
C LYS A 9 0.98 -8.42 8.04
N TYR A 10 1.21 -7.64 6.99
CA TYR A 10 1.43 -8.18 5.64
C TYR A 10 2.78 -8.93 5.63
N THR A 11 2.76 -10.20 6.02
CA THR A 11 3.90 -11.12 5.91
C THR A 11 3.68 -12.01 4.68
N LYS A 12 4.76 -12.49 4.04
CA LYS A 12 4.67 -13.48 2.94
C LYS A 12 3.82 -14.70 3.31
N GLU A 13 3.70 -14.99 4.61
CA GLU A 13 2.93 -16.09 5.21
C GLU A 13 1.42 -15.81 5.31
N ASN A 14 1.02 -14.54 5.41
CA ASN A 14 -0.39 -14.11 5.45
C ASN A 14 -0.97 -13.81 4.05
N LEU A 15 -0.16 -13.92 3.01
CA LEU A 15 -0.63 -13.85 1.63
C LEU A 15 -1.34 -15.17 1.27
N PRO A 16 -2.60 -15.15 0.78
CA PRO A 16 -3.26 -16.33 0.25
C PRO A 16 -2.35 -17.12 -0.70
N THR A 17 -2.21 -18.43 -0.47
CA THR A 17 -1.33 -19.33 -1.25
C THR A 17 -1.63 -19.33 -2.75
N SER A 18 -2.82 -18.87 -3.16
CA SER A 18 -3.22 -18.68 -4.56
C SER A 18 -2.54 -17.49 -5.26
N ILE A 19 -1.82 -16.62 -4.53
CA ILE A 19 -1.17 -15.42 -5.05
C ILE A 19 0.15 -15.74 -5.78
N PHE A 20 0.78 -16.88 -5.49
CA PHE A 20 2.11 -17.19 -6.03
C PHE A 20 2.14 -17.70 -7.47
N ASN A 21 1.00 -17.95 -8.14
CA ASN A 21 1.03 -18.67 -9.43
C ASN A 21 0.10 -18.19 -10.55
N LYS A 22 -0.51 -17.00 -10.46
CA LYS A 22 -1.21 -16.42 -11.61
C LYS A 22 -1.00 -14.92 -11.64
N LYS A 23 -0.31 -14.46 -12.69
CA LYS A 23 -0.47 -13.18 -13.40
C LYS A 23 -1.40 -12.23 -12.63
N TYR A 24 -0.81 -11.35 -11.82
CA TYR A 24 -1.52 -10.40 -10.97
C TYR A 24 -2.68 -9.79 -11.75
N LEU A 25 -3.89 -10.09 -11.29
CA LEU A 25 -5.14 -9.70 -11.92
C LEU A 25 -5.13 -8.18 -12.11
N SER A 26 -5.27 -7.75 -13.36
CA SER A 26 -5.56 -6.38 -13.84
C SER A 26 -5.70 -5.36 -12.71
N LEU A 27 -4.61 -4.69 -12.36
CA LEU A 27 -4.70 -3.53 -11.48
C LEU A 27 -5.56 -2.49 -12.18
N HIS A 28 -6.69 -2.12 -11.58
CA HIS A 28 -7.51 -1.03 -12.08
C HIS A 28 -7.10 0.26 -11.37
N GLY A 29 -6.67 1.26 -12.13
CA GLY A 29 -6.24 2.57 -11.61
C GLY A 29 -4.74 2.83 -11.76
N THR A 30 -4.26 3.94 -11.18
CA THR A 30 -2.86 4.35 -11.29
C THR A 30 -1.97 3.59 -10.29
N PRO A 31 -0.98 2.79 -10.74
CA PRO A 31 -0.17 1.93 -9.86
C PRO A 31 0.54 2.69 -8.74
N LEU A 32 0.93 3.93 -9.03
CA LEU A 32 1.56 4.87 -8.11
C LEU A 32 0.75 5.06 -6.83
N PHE A 33 -0.56 5.24 -6.97
CA PHE A 33 -1.47 5.61 -5.89
C PHE A 33 -2.32 4.45 -5.40
N ALA A 34 -2.40 3.34 -6.13
CA ALA A 34 -3.23 2.20 -5.73
C ALA A 34 -2.87 1.65 -4.34
N SER A 35 -3.86 1.26 -3.54
CA SER A 35 -3.64 0.61 -2.24
C SER A 35 -2.93 -0.74 -2.40
N ILE A 36 -2.39 -1.27 -1.29
CA ILE A 36 -1.80 -2.62 -1.28
C ILE A 36 -2.85 -3.68 -1.67
N ASN A 37 -4.10 -3.56 -1.21
CA ASN A 37 -5.14 -4.54 -1.52
C ASN A 37 -5.50 -4.52 -3.02
N ALA A 38 -5.47 -3.34 -3.66
CA ALA A 38 -5.69 -3.21 -5.09
C ALA A 38 -4.59 -3.93 -5.89
N HIS A 39 -3.33 -3.77 -5.50
CA HIS A 39 -2.19 -4.52 -6.09
C HIS A 39 -2.30 -6.04 -5.88
N LEU A 40 -2.83 -6.47 -4.73
CA LEU A 40 -3.06 -7.88 -4.43
C LEU A 40 -4.27 -8.48 -5.15
N GLY A 41 -5.03 -7.68 -5.91
CA GLY A 41 -6.23 -8.15 -6.63
C GLY A 41 -7.32 -8.66 -5.69
N TRP A 42 -7.45 -8.08 -4.49
CA TRP A 42 -8.53 -8.46 -3.57
C TRP A 42 -9.89 -8.24 -4.23
N SER A 43 -10.77 -9.23 -4.12
CA SER A 43 -12.12 -9.17 -4.72
C SER A 43 -13.01 -8.10 -4.11
N LYS A 44 -12.66 -7.60 -2.90
CA LYS A 44 -13.37 -6.55 -2.19
C LYS A 44 -12.41 -5.45 -1.78
N MET A 45 -12.68 -4.24 -2.25
CA MET A 45 -12.08 -3.00 -1.77
C MET A 45 -12.90 -2.45 -0.59
N PHE A 46 -12.21 -1.77 0.32
CA PHE A 46 -12.79 -1.13 1.51
C PHE A 46 -12.50 0.38 1.51
N LYS A 47 -13.16 1.17 2.36
CA LYS A 47 -12.96 2.63 2.43
C LYS A 47 -11.52 3.00 2.81
N LYS A 48 -10.82 2.15 3.57
CA LYS A 48 -9.40 2.32 3.88
C LYS A 48 -8.52 2.31 2.64
N ASP A 49 -8.93 1.61 1.57
CA ASP A 49 -8.17 1.53 0.31
C ASP A 49 -8.20 2.89 -0.42
N ASP A 50 -9.34 3.57 -0.37
CA ASP A 50 -9.47 4.95 -0.86
C ASP A 50 -8.62 5.91 -0.02
N LEU A 51 -8.63 5.77 1.31
CA LEU A 51 -7.80 6.58 2.21
C LEU A 51 -6.31 6.35 1.98
N GLU A 52 -5.89 5.10 1.77
CA GLU A 52 -4.51 4.75 1.46
C GLU A 52 -4.07 5.37 0.12
N SER A 53 -4.95 5.33 -0.88
CA SER A 53 -4.67 5.97 -2.17
C SER A 53 -4.61 7.49 -2.06
N PHE A 54 -5.50 8.08 -1.26
CA PHE A 54 -5.55 9.51 -1.01
C PHE A 54 -4.30 10.02 -0.29
N ILE A 55 -3.84 9.32 0.75
CA ILE A 55 -2.63 9.74 1.47
C ILE A 55 -1.37 9.62 0.59
N TYR A 56 -1.27 8.61 -0.28
CA TYR A 56 -0.18 8.55 -1.28
C TYR A 56 -0.21 9.77 -2.22
N MET A 57 -1.39 10.18 -2.68
CA MET A 57 -1.54 11.37 -3.53
C MET A 57 -1.16 12.67 -2.80
N LEU A 58 -1.58 12.83 -1.54
CA LEU A 58 -1.23 14.00 -0.73
C LEU A 58 0.28 14.08 -0.47
N ILE A 59 0.90 12.95 -0.12
CA ILE A 59 2.35 12.86 0.06
C ILE A 59 3.06 13.21 -1.26
N ASN A 60 2.56 12.74 -2.40
CA ASN A 60 3.12 13.04 -3.71
C ASN A 60 3.03 14.55 -4.08
N ILE A 61 2.00 15.27 -3.62
CA ILE A 61 1.91 16.73 -3.82
C ILE A 61 3.03 17.45 -3.05
N LEU A 62 3.38 16.97 -1.85
CA LEU A 62 4.38 17.59 -0.99
C LEU A 62 5.82 17.12 -1.27
N ASN A 63 5.94 15.88 -1.75
CA ASN A 63 7.19 15.26 -2.16
C ASN A 63 6.96 14.55 -3.51
N PRO A 64 7.36 15.16 -4.63
CA PRO A 64 6.97 14.76 -5.99
C PRO A 64 7.45 13.37 -6.42
N PHE A 65 8.28 12.70 -5.62
CA PHE A 65 8.82 11.39 -5.94
C PHE A 65 8.51 10.40 -4.82
N LEU A 66 7.39 9.68 -4.93
CA LEU A 66 7.16 8.50 -4.10
C LEU A 66 8.30 7.48 -4.31
N PRO A 67 8.71 6.72 -3.28
CA PRO A 67 9.84 5.80 -3.36
C PRO A 67 9.75 4.78 -4.51
N TRP A 68 8.53 4.35 -4.87
CA TRP A 68 8.25 3.41 -5.97
C TRP A 68 7.99 4.09 -7.33
N PHE A 69 8.08 5.42 -7.45
CA PHE A 69 7.81 6.15 -8.69
C PHE A 69 8.70 5.68 -9.86
N LYS A 70 9.99 5.47 -9.60
CA LYS A 70 10.94 5.01 -10.61
C LYS A 70 10.60 3.61 -11.14
N LEU A 71 10.01 2.75 -10.32
CA LEU A 71 9.64 1.39 -10.72
C LEU A 71 8.50 1.39 -11.74
N GLN A 72 7.59 2.37 -11.66
CA GLN A 72 6.50 2.53 -12.61
C GLN A 72 6.97 3.00 -14.00
N ILE A 73 8.01 3.84 -14.06
CA ILE A 73 8.49 4.40 -15.33
C ILE A 73 9.25 3.37 -16.16
N LEU A 74 9.84 2.36 -15.50
CA LEU A 74 10.81 1.49 -16.15
C LEU A 74 10.17 0.40 -17.02
N GLU A 75 9.08 -0.28 -16.60
CA GLU A 75 8.47 -1.37 -17.37
C GLU A 75 6.98 -1.60 -17.01
N GLU A 76 6.15 -2.02 -17.99
CA GLU A 76 4.71 -2.27 -17.82
C GLU A 76 4.40 -3.42 -16.84
N ASP A 77 5.33 -4.35 -16.61
CA ASP A 77 5.13 -5.54 -15.73
C ASP A 77 5.65 -5.35 -14.28
N ASN A 78 6.05 -4.14 -13.88
CA ASN A 78 6.65 -3.87 -12.57
C ASN A 78 5.68 -3.79 -11.38
N TYR A 79 4.42 -4.23 -11.54
CA TYR A 79 3.42 -4.20 -10.46
C TYR A 79 3.89 -4.90 -9.18
N SER A 80 4.53 -6.07 -9.31
CA SER A 80 5.08 -6.82 -8.17
C SER A 80 6.15 -6.02 -7.41
N ASN A 81 7.01 -5.29 -8.13
CA ASN A 81 8.08 -4.48 -7.54
C ASN A 81 7.51 -3.25 -6.81
N ILE A 82 6.48 -2.63 -7.39
CA ILE A 82 5.74 -1.52 -6.74
C ILE A 82 5.07 -2.03 -5.46
N LEU A 83 4.42 -3.20 -5.51
CA LEU A 83 3.78 -3.81 -4.35
C LEU A 83 4.79 -4.10 -3.24
N GLU A 84 5.94 -4.70 -3.57
CA GLU A 84 7.00 -4.98 -2.61
C GLU A 84 7.56 -3.70 -1.98
N ALA A 85 7.78 -2.66 -2.77
CA ALA A 85 8.19 -1.35 -2.26
C ALA A 85 7.15 -0.73 -1.31
N LYS A 86 5.85 -0.83 -1.63
CA LYS A 86 4.77 -0.34 -0.75
C LYS A 86 4.68 -1.12 0.56
N MET A 87 4.89 -2.44 0.52
CA MET A 87 4.86 -3.28 1.73
C MET A 87 6.08 -3.03 2.63
N SER A 88 7.24 -2.77 2.04
CA SER A 88 8.51 -2.62 2.76
C SER A 88 8.77 -1.21 3.28
N ILE A 89 8.16 -0.18 2.70
CA ILE A 89 8.38 1.21 3.13
C ILE A 89 7.91 1.44 4.57
N THR A 90 8.73 2.11 5.36
CA THR A 90 8.34 2.57 6.69
C THR A 90 7.60 3.93 6.60
N PRO A 91 6.68 4.22 7.54
CA PRO A 91 6.06 5.55 7.63
C PRO A 91 7.09 6.69 7.73
N GLU A 92 8.19 6.45 8.44
CA GLU A 92 9.29 7.39 8.64
C GLU A 92 10.00 7.73 7.32
N GLU A 93 10.30 6.71 6.51
CA GLU A 93 10.92 6.90 5.20
C GLU A 93 9.97 7.58 4.21
N LEU A 94 8.71 7.14 4.17
CA LEU A 94 7.71 7.68 3.25
C LEU A 94 7.42 9.16 3.52
N CYS A 95 7.39 9.55 4.79
CA CYS A 95 7.07 10.92 5.21
C CYS A 95 8.32 11.77 5.53
N LYS A 96 9.50 11.37 5.07
CA LYS A 96 10.73 12.12 5.29
C LYS A 96 10.64 13.51 4.66
N GLY A 97 10.91 14.54 5.46
CA GLY A 97 10.94 15.94 5.00
C GLY A 97 9.57 16.62 4.86
N ILE A 98 8.47 15.96 5.26
CA ILE A 98 7.13 16.57 5.30
C ILE A 98 6.58 16.58 6.75
N PRO A 99 5.50 17.32 7.06
CA PRO A 99 4.99 17.43 8.42
C PRO A 99 4.63 16.07 9.05
N ASN A 100 5.00 15.87 10.32
CA ASN A 100 4.76 14.61 11.05
C ASN A 100 3.27 14.19 11.12
N ALA A 101 2.33 15.10 10.90
CA ALA A 101 0.91 14.79 10.77
C ALA A 101 0.63 13.75 9.66
N PHE A 102 1.34 13.79 8.53
CA PHE A 102 1.17 12.83 7.44
C PHE A 102 1.58 11.42 7.85
N GLN A 103 2.69 11.28 8.57
CA GLN A 103 3.15 10.01 9.12
C GLN A 103 2.10 9.42 10.09
N LYS A 104 1.56 10.24 11.00
CA LYS A 104 0.51 9.82 11.94
C LYS A 104 -0.76 9.37 11.23
N ILE A 105 -1.21 10.12 10.23
CA ILE A 105 -2.39 9.76 9.41
C ILE A 105 -2.13 8.46 8.66
N PHE A 106 -0.94 8.29 8.06
CA PHE A 106 -0.59 7.08 7.34
C PHE A 106 -0.58 5.84 8.24
N ILE A 107 0.01 5.94 9.44
CA ILE A 107 -0.02 4.88 10.45
C ILE A 107 -1.46 4.53 10.80
N TYR A 108 -2.28 5.54 11.13
CA TYR A 108 -3.69 5.34 11.45
C TYR A 108 -4.45 4.61 10.33
N ILE A 109 -4.26 5.02 9.07
CA ILE A 109 -4.90 4.37 7.91
C ILE A 109 -4.48 2.90 7.80
N ARG A 110 -3.20 2.57 8.01
CA ARG A 110 -2.72 1.18 7.97
C ARG A 110 -3.27 0.31 9.10
N GLU A 111 -3.62 0.91 10.22
CA GLU A 111 -4.18 0.22 11.38
C GLU A 111 -5.72 0.02 11.29
N LEU A 112 -6.40 0.71 10.37
CA LEU A 112 -7.85 0.56 10.18
C LEU A 112 -8.22 -0.88 9.79
N ARG A 113 -9.10 -1.48 10.61
CA ARG A 113 -9.68 -2.80 10.36
C ARG A 113 -11.08 -2.67 9.75
N HIS A 114 -11.30 -3.31 8.60
CA HIS A 114 -12.62 -3.54 7.99
C HIS A 114 -13.47 -2.32 7.58
N CYS A 115 -12.89 -1.12 7.47
CA CYS A 115 -13.58 0.07 6.97
C CYS A 115 -13.30 0.28 5.50
#